data_AF-A0A1M7UMM4-F1
#
_entry.id   AF-A0A1M7UMM4-F1
#
_cell.length_a   1.000
_cell.length_b   1.000
_cell.length_c   1.000
_cell.angle_alpha   90.00
_cell.angle_beta   90.00
_cell.angle_gamma   90.00
#
_symmetry.space_group_name_H-M   'P 1'
#
loop_
_entity.id
_entity.type
_entity.pdbx_description
1 polymer ?
#
loop_
_entity_poly.entity_id
_entity_poly.type
_entity_poly.pdbx_seq_one_letter_code
_entity_poly.pdbx_strand_id
1 'polypeptide(L)'
;MELIKGQTAPSVWLAAARYLQDCSDQEDFDVILHVTEPTVLSKPDAAVYQAVDQFLTGHGAFSIHTVAETIFPLDEYLRKGTNSVFSQFPDKIRAIQKGRSDSNWGSYAYRFLRQRDAHGEIFNPLEELVAKIVAHGKYRASFELNAGRPLEEDIPIYDAVTDRKRLYGGPCLSHLSIKVHDGKVRLNATYRSHYYVKRLLGNLVGLGRLQYFLAKETKLQIGTLTINSTFACLDTGSSDTVGRWGKRDVEALIARCRNLYQTEPAAA
;
A
#
# COMPACT_ATOMS: atom_id res chain seq x y z
N MET A 1 -9.78 -17.35 5.58
CA MET A 1 -9.26 -17.23 4.19
C MET A 1 -10.39 -17.01 3.21
N GLU A 2 -10.52 -15.76 2.80
CA GLU A 2 -11.54 -15.26 1.86
C GLU A 2 -10.85 -14.64 0.63
N LEU A 3 -11.48 -14.65 -0.55
CA LEU A 3 -10.89 -14.10 -1.79
C LEU A 3 -11.82 -13.08 -2.45
N ILE A 4 -11.55 -11.81 -2.16
CA ILE A 4 -12.36 -10.67 -2.60
C ILE A 4 -11.76 -10.09 -3.89
N LYS A 5 -12.51 -10.21 -4.98
CA LYS A 5 -12.10 -9.76 -6.32
C LYS A 5 -12.89 -8.52 -6.74
N GLY A 6 -12.25 -7.61 -7.46
CA GLY A 6 -12.92 -6.47 -8.07
C GLY A 6 -12.00 -5.72 -9.03
N GLN A 7 -12.56 -4.73 -9.73
CA GLN A 7 -11.83 -4.02 -10.78
C GLN A 7 -10.88 -2.98 -10.20
N THR A 8 -11.34 -2.15 -9.27
CA THR A 8 -10.66 -0.94 -8.81
C THR A 8 -10.37 -0.97 -7.31
N ALA A 9 -9.43 -0.14 -6.84
CA ALA A 9 -9.08 -0.09 -5.43
C ALA A 9 -10.26 0.28 -4.51
N PRO A 10 -11.12 1.27 -4.82
CA PRO A 10 -12.26 1.61 -3.96
C PRO A 10 -13.38 0.56 -3.95
N SER A 11 -13.65 -0.12 -5.08
CA SER A 11 -14.66 -1.18 -5.13
C SER A 11 -14.24 -2.43 -4.35
N VAL A 12 -12.97 -2.83 -4.45
CA VAL A 12 -12.40 -3.93 -3.64
C VAL A 12 -12.34 -3.56 -2.17
N TRP A 13 -11.95 -2.32 -1.83
CA TRP A 13 -12.00 -1.84 -0.44
C TRP A 13 -13.42 -1.93 0.14
N LEU A 14 -14.44 -1.47 -0.58
CA LEU A 14 -15.82 -1.51 -0.09
C LEU A 14 -16.33 -2.94 0.08
N ALA A 15 -16.06 -3.84 -0.89
CA ALA A 15 -16.41 -5.24 -0.78
C ALA A 15 -15.77 -5.89 0.46
N ALA A 16 -14.50 -5.56 0.72
CA ALA A 16 -13.75 -6.13 1.83
C ALA A 16 -14.11 -5.54 3.20
N ALA A 17 -14.45 -4.25 3.27
CA ALA A 17 -14.99 -3.62 4.46
C ALA A 17 -16.37 -4.19 4.83
N ARG A 18 -17.21 -4.50 3.83
CA ARG A 18 -18.50 -5.20 4.03
C ARG A 18 -18.32 -6.63 4.51
N TYR A 19 -17.37 -7.38 3.93
CA TYR A 19 -17.07 -8.74 4.39
C TYR A 19 -16.74 -8.77 5.89
N LEU A 20 -15.78 -7.94 6.33
CA LEU A 20 -15.42 -7.86 7.76
C LEU A 20 -16.53 -7.27 8.64
N GLN A 21 -17.45 -6.47 8.09
CA GLN A 21 -18.61 -5.97 8.84
C GLN A 21 -19.54 -7.11 9.29
N ASP A 22 -19.62 -8.18 8.49
CA ASP A 22 -20.46 -9.36 8.75
C ASP A 22 -19.72 -10.45 9.57
N CYS A 23 -18.40 -10.32 9.78
CA CYS A 23 -17.59 -11.24 10.59
C CYS A 23 -17.75 -11.03 12.11
N SER A 24 -17.55 -12.09 12.89
CA SER A 24 -17.38 -12.02 14.35
C SER A 24 -16.21 -11.10 14.71
N ASP A 25 -16.40 -10.26 15.74
CA ASP A 25 -15.43 -9.25 16.20
C ASP A 25 -14.93 -8.24 15.14
N GLN A 26 -15.48 -8.32 13.92
CA GLN A 26 -15.11 -7.55 12.74
C GLN A 26 -13.68 -7.83 12.22
N GLU A 27 -13.19 -9.06 12.42
CA GLU A 27 -11.85 -9.53 12.07
C GLU A 27 -11.88 -10.89 11.33
N ASP A 28 -10.88 -11.18 10.50
CA ASP A 28 -10.62 -12.52 9.91
C ASP A 28 -9.13 -12.71 9.59
N PHE A 29 -8.71 -13.97 9.38
CA PHE A 29 -7.37 -14.38 9.00
C PHE A 29 -7.27 -14.79 7.52
N ASP A 30 -6.16 -14.41 6.88
CA ASP A 30 -5.84 -14.68 5.47
C ASP A 30 -6.90 -14.15 4.48
N VAL A 31 -7.29 -12.88 4.63
CA VAL A 31 -8.17 -12.19 3.67
C VAL A 31 -7.38 -11.73 2.46
N ILE A 32 -7.64 -12.33 1.30
CA ILE A 32 -6.96 -12.04 0.04
C ILE A 32 -7.80 -11.08 -0.80
N LEU A 33 -7.18 -9.99 -1.25
CA LEU A 33 -7.79 -9.00 -2.13
C LEU A 33 -7.14 -9.09 -3.52
N HIS A 34 -7.92 -9.00 -4.58
CA HIS A 34 -7.44 -8.99 -5.96
C HIS A 34 -8.08 -7.87 -6.77
N VAL A 35 -7.25 -6.90 -7.19
CA VAL A 35 -7.63 -5.73 -7.98
C VAL A 35 -7.09 -5.88 -9.39
N THR A 36 -7.96 -5.85 -10.41
CA THR A 36 -7.51 -6.03 -11.80
C THR A 36 -6.90 -4.77 -12.40
N GLU A 37 -7.38 -3.59 -12.00
CA GLU A 37 -6.99 -2.27 -12.51
C GLU A 37 -6.66 -1.32 -11.33
N PRO A 38 -5.55 -1.55 -10.62
CA PRO A 38 -5.23 -0.87 -9.35
C PRO A 38 -4.92 0.64 -9.45
N THR A 39 -4.93 1.19 -10.66
CA THR A 39 -4.67 2.60 -10.95
C THR A 39 -5.84 3.31 -11.63
N VAL A 40 -6.95 2.61 -11.89
CA VAL A 40 -8.16 3.18 -12.47
C VAL A 40 -9.07 3.71 -11.37
N LEU A 41 -9.68 4.87 -11.62
CA LEU A 41 -10.63 5.53 -10.74
C LEU A 41 -11.81 6.03 -11.58
N SER A 42 -12.90 5.28 -11.61
CA SER A 42 -14.16 5.72 -12.23
C SER A 42 -14.82 6.89 -11.46
N LYS A 43 -15.92 7.45 -11.97
CA LYS A 43 -16.67 8.50 -11.25
C LYS A 43 -17.22 8.00 -9.90
N PRO A 44 -17.86 6.81 -9.79
CA PRO A 44 -18.25 6.25 -8.50
C PRO A 44 -17.06 5.97 -7.58
N ASP A 45 -15.94 5.45 -8.12
CA ASP A 45 -14.73 5.22 -7.33
C ASP A 45 -14.17 6.53 -6.75
N ALA A 46 -14.19 7.62 -7.50
CA ALA A 46 -13.75 8.93 -7.05
C ALA A 46 -14.66 9.48 -5.94
N ALA A 47 -15.97 9.28 -6.04
CA ALA A 47 -16.92 9.65 -4.99
C ALA A 47 -16.71 8.83 -3.71
N VAL A 48 -16.44 7.52 -3.82
CA VAL A 48 -16.14 6.63 -2.68
C VAL A 48 -14.79 6.98 -2.06
N TYR A 49 -13.75 7.19 -2.86
CA TYR A 49 -12.46 7.70 -2.40
C TYR A 49 -12.65 8.99 -1.60
N GLN A 50 -13.40 9.96 -2.13
CA GLN A 50 -13.65 11.23 -1.46
C GLN A 50 -14.45 11.07 -0.16
N ALA A 51 -15.44 10.17 -0.13
CA ALA A 51 -16.22 9.90 1.07
C ALA A 51 -15.36 9.29 2.20
N VAL A 52 -14.45 8.37 1.86
CA VAL A 52 -13.50 7.77 2.82
C VAL A 52 -12.44 8.78 3.25
N ASP A 53 -11.92 9.61 2.35
CA ASP A 53 -10.93 10.64 2.68
C ASP A 53 -11.50 11.71 3.61
N GLN A 54 -12.74 12.17 3.34
CA GLN A 54 -13.52 13.06 4.22
C GLN A 54 -13.78 12.43 5.58
N PHE A 55 -14.11 11.13 5.62
CA PHE A 55 -14.32 10.41 6.88
C PHE A 55 -13.03 10.36 7.70
N LEU A 56 -11.90 9.98 7.10
CA LEU A 56 -10.62 9.87 7.81
C LEU A 56 -10.16 11.23 8.32
N THR A 57 -10.14 12.24 7.47
CA THR A 57 -9.70 13.59 7.83
C THR A 57 -10.63 14.27 8.83
N GLY A 58 -11.96 14.13 8.68
CA GLY A 58 -12.96 14.65 9.62
C GLY A 58 -12.85 14.06 11.03
N HIS A 59 -12.38 12.81 11.15
CA HIS A 59 -12.11 12.17 12.43
C HIS A 59 -10.66 12.33 12.93
N GLY A 60 -9.85 13.19 12.29
CA GLY A 60 -8.47 13.47 12.70
C GLY A 60 -7.47 12.36 12.38
N ALA A 61 -7.75 11.52 11.38
CA ALA A 61 -6.77 10.61 10.78
C ALA A 61 -6.09 11.21 9.54
N PHE A 62 -5.04 10.54 9.08
CA PHE A 62 -4.37 10.87 7.83
C PHE A 62 -5.29 10.64 6.63
N SER A 63 -5.20 11.51 5.62
CA SER A 63 -5.86 11.32 4.32
C SER A 63 -5.32 10.07 3.61
N ILE A 64 -6.12 9.53 2.69
CA ILE A 64 -5.76 8.41 1.81
C ILE A 64 -4.47 8.75 1.06
N HIS A 65 -4.35 10.01 0.59
CA HIS A 65 -3.15 10.51 -0.06
C HIS A 65 -1.92 10.44 0.87
N THR A 66 -2.03 10.92 2.11
CA THR A 66 -0.91 10.87 3.07
C THR A 66 -0.48 9.43 3.39
N VAL A 67 -1.42 8.49 3.47
CA VAL A 67 -1.09 7.07 3.65
C VAL A 67 -0.38 6.51 2.40
N ALA A 68 -0.88 6.80 1.20
CA ALA A 68 -0.30 6.34 -0.06
C ALA A 68 1.14 6.84 -0.28
N GLU A 69 1.43 8.10 0.04
CA GLU A 69 2.78 8.68 -0.01
C GLU A 69 3.78 7.99 0.94
N THR A 70 3.32 7.27 1.97
CA THR A 70 4.25 6.47 2.81
C THR A 70 4.76 5.21 2.12
N ILE A 71 4.07 4.73 1.07
CA ILE A 71 4.47 3.57 0.26
C ILE A 71 5.29 4.04 -0.94
N PHE A 72 4.75 4.94 -1.76
CA PHE A 72 5.46 5.48 -2.92
C PHE A 72 5.15 6.98 -3.12
N PRO A 73 6.19 7.83 -3.27
CA PRO A 73 6.03 9.28 -3.36
C PRO A 73 5.70 9.74 -4.77
N LEU A 74 4.45 9.52 -5.18
CA LEU A 74 3.99 9.89 -6.53
C LEU A 74 4.12 11.40 -6.76
N ASP A 75 3.89 12.21 -5.73
CA ASP A 75 3.95 13.66 -5.83
C ASP A 75 5.39 14.18 -6.09
N GLU A 76 6.41 13.51 -5.56
CA GLU A 76 7.81 13.79 -5.89
C GLU A 76 8.12 13.35 -7.33
N TYR A 77 7.69 12.14 -7.70
CA TYR A 77 7.91 11.56 -9.01
C TYR A 77 7.30 12.41 -10.14
N LEU A 78 6.04 12.85 -10.00
CA LEU A 78 5.35 13.65 -11.00
C LEU A 78 5.94 15.06 -11.14
N ARG A 79 6.39 15.67 -10.03
CA ARG A 79 6.92 17.04 -10.04
C ARG A 79 8.40 17.14 -10.44
N LYS A 80 9.20 16.11 -10.18
CA LYS A 80 10.67 16.16 -10.33
C LYS A 80 11.32 14.92 -10.97
N GLY A 81 10.55 13.90 -11.31
CA GLY A 81 11.03 12.69 -11.98
C GLY A 81 11.81 11.72 -11.09
N THR A 82 12.18 10.60 -11.71
CA THR A 82 12.83 9.42 -11.10
C THR A 82 14.08 9.77 -10.28
N ASN A 83 14.96 10.61 -10.83
CA ASN A 83 16.18 11.01 -10.13
C ASN A 83 15.88 11.69 -8.78
N SER A 84 14.82 12.49 -8.66
CA SER A 84 14.46 13.14 -7.40
C SER A 84 13.91 12.15 -6.37
N VAL A 85 13.18 11.13 -6.82
CA VAL A 85 12.73 10.01 -5.97
C VAL A 85 13.92 9.22 -5.44
N PHE A 86 14.90 8.92 -6.30
CA PHE A 86 16.07 8.11 -5.95
C PHE A 86 17.11 8.86 -5.12
N SER A 87 17.42 10.12 -5.44
CA SER A 87 18.48 10.89 -4.75
C SER A 87 17.95 11.78 -3.62
N GLN A 88 16.96 12.65 -3.88
CA GLN A 88 16.55 13.73 -2.96
C GLN A 88 15.48 13.31 -1.94
N PHE A 89 14.54 12.44 -2.31
CA PHE A 89 13.40 12.12 -1.46
C PHE A 89 13.77 11.44 -0.13
N PRO A 90 14.76 10.51 -0.05
CA PRO A 90 15.14 9.87 1.21
C PRO A 90 15.61 10.86 2.27
N ASP A 91 16.30 11.94 1.88
CA ASP A 91 16.73 12.99 2.80
C ASP A 91 15.54 13.81 3.34
N LYS A 92 14.51 14.05 2.51
CA LYS A 92 13.25 14.66 2.95
C LYS A 92 12.53 13.78 3.96
N ILE A 93 12.47 12.45 3.73
CA ILE A 93 11.92 11.52 4.72
C ILE A 93 12.70 11.64 6.03
N ARG A 94 14.04 11.66 6.00
CA ARG A 94 14.86 11.83 7.21
C ARG A 94 14.62 13.16 7.92
N ALA A 95 14.43 14.26 7.19
CA ALA A 95 14.08 15.55 7.78
C ALA A 95 12.70 15.50 8.47
N ILE A 96 11.70 14.90 7.82
CA ILE A 96 10.35 14.70 8.40
C ILE A 96 10.42 13.81 9.65
N GLN A 97 11.16 12.70 9.60
CA GLN A 97 11.32 11.79 10.75
C GLN A 97 11.96 12.49 11.95
N LYS A 98 13.00 13.31 11.75
CA LYS A 98 13.63 14.12 12.81
C LYS A 98 12.66 15.13 13.45
N GLY A 99 11.72 15.66 12.68
CA GLY A 99 10.70 16.60 13.17
C GLY A 99 9.48 15.95 13.84
N ARG A 100 9.41 14.61 13.91
CA ARG A 100 8.26 13.87 14.46
C ARG A 100 8.64 13.07 15.71
N SER A 101 7.79 13.16 16.73
CA SER A 101 7.90 12.36 17.96
C SER A 101 7.82 10.85 17.73
N ASP A 102 7.12 10.40 16.68
CA ASP A 102 7.10 8.99 16.29
C ASP A 102 8.32 8.56 15.46
N SER A 103 9.02 9.51 14.82
CA SER A 103 10.12 9.30 13.86
C SER A 103 9.91 8.21 12.79
N ASN A 104 8.66 7.77 12.55
CA ASN A 104 8.35 6.56 11.78
C ASN A 104 7.64 6.83 10.44
N TRP A 105 7.26 8.09 10.14
CA TRP A 105 6.61 8.44 8.87
C TRP A 105 7.49 8.09 7.66
N GLY A 106 6.87 7.64 6.56
CA GLY A 106 7.57 7.31 5.31
C GLY A 106 8.49 6.09 5.38
N SER A 107 8.38 5.24 6.42
CA SER A 107 9.31 4.12 6.62
C SER A 107 9.32 3.09 5.48
N TYR A 108 8.21 2.82 4.79
CA TYR A 108 8.22 1.92 3.63
C TYR A 108 8.95 2.54 2.43
N ALA A 109 8.56 3.76 2.03
CA ALA A 109 9.25 4.50 0.97
C ALA A 109 10.76 4.64 1.25
N TYR A 110 11.17 4.90 2.50
CA TYR A 110 12.59 4.91 2.86
C TYR A 110 13.25 3.52 2.69
N ARG A 111 12.62 2.44 3.16
CA ARG A 111 13.13 1.06 3.03
C ARG A 111 13.19 0.57 1.57
N PHE A 112 12.37 1.10 0.67
CA PHE A 112 12.46 0.84 -0.77
C PHE A 112 13.60 1.61 -1.45
N LEU A 113 13.95 2.80 -0.93
CA LEU A 113 14.92 3.71 -1.55
C LEU A 113 16.33 3.63 -0.94
N ARG A 114 16.46 3.12 0.30
CA ARG A 114 17.73 3.07 1.05
C ARG A 114 17.81 1.84 1.92
N GLN A 115 18.80 0.99 1.62
CA GLN A 115 19.18 -0.15 2.44
C GLN A 115 20.69 -0.20 2.62
N ARG A 116 21.18 -1.21 3.35
CA ARG A 116 22.60 -1.55 3.44
C ARG A 116 22.84 -2.97 2.96
N ASP A 117 23.92 -3.17 2.23
CA ASP A 117 24.37 -4.49 1.80
C ASP A 117 25.11 -5.24 2.94
N ALA A 118 25.73 -6.38 2.62
CA ALA A 118 26.51 -7.17 3.57
C ALA A 118 27.81 -6.47 4.06
N HIS A 119 28.31 -5.49 3.31
CA HIS A 119 29.49 -4.69 3.64
C HIS A 119 29.14 -3.41 4.42
N GLY A 120 27.86 -3.05 4.47
CA GLY A 120 27.33 -1.86 5.13
C GLY A 120 27.14 -0.66 4.21
N GLU A 121 27.43 -0.82 2.90
CA GLU A 121 27.30 0.21 1.88
C GLU A 121 25.83 0.49 1.57
N ILE A 122 25.51 1.77 1.33
CA ILE A 122 24.13 2.22 1.12
C ILE A 122 23.78 2.17 -0.36
N PHE A 123 22.77 1.36 -0.71
CA PHE A 123 22.25 1.23 -2.07
C PHE A 123 20.76 1.56 -2.16
N ASN A 124 20.22 1.59 -3.38
CA ASN A 124 18.84 1.92 -3.70
C ASN A 124 18.10 0.71 -4.31
N PRO A 125 17.39 -0.10 -3.50
CA PRO A 125 16.73 -1.31 -3.96
C PRO A 125 15.73 -1.10 -5.09
N LEU A 126 14.98 0.00 -5.08
CA LEU A 126 13.98 0.29 -6.11
C LEU A 126 14.62 0.61 -7.47
N GLU A 127 15.80 1.24 -7.46
CA GLU A 127 16.57 1.55 -8.68
C GLU A 127 17.19 0.28 -9.27
N GLU A 128 17.81 -0.56 -8.44
CA GLU A 128 18.32 -1.86 -8.86
C GLU A 128 17.20 -2.79 -9.35
N LEU A 129 16.02 -2.77 -8.71
CA LEU A 129 14.86 -3.52 -9.17
C LEU A 129 14.39 -3.05 -10.55
N VAL A 130 14.32 -1.74 -10.79
CA VAL A 130 13.97 -1.19 -12.11
C VAL A 130 14.99 -1.66 -13.16
N ALA A 131 16.29 -1.61 -12.86
CA ALA A 131 17.33 -2.13 -13.75
C ALA A 131 17.18 -3.65 -13.99
N LYS A 132 16.91 -4.44 -12.94
CA LYS A 132 16.68 -5.90 -13.01
C LYS A 132 15.44 -6.25 -13.84
N ILE A 133 14.38 -5.45 -13.75
CA ILE A 133 13.18 -5.62 -14.58
C ILE A 133 13.48 -5.24 -16.04
N VAL A 134 14.20 -4.15 -16.32
CA VAL A 134 14.60 -3.81 -17.70
C VAL A 134 15.46 -4.93 -18.32
N ALA A 135 16.32 -5.58 -17.53
CA ALA A 135 17.16 -6.69 -17.95
C ALA A 135 16.47 -8.08 -17.94
N HIS A 136 15.15 -8.18 -17.69
CA HIS A 136 14.51 -9.43 -17.29
C HIS A 136 14.53 -10.57 -18.33
N GLY A 137 14.52 -10.26 -19.63
CA GLY A 137 14.49 -11.24 -20.71
C GLY A 137 13.37 -12.29 -20.56
N LYS A 138 13.75 -13.55 -20.29
CA LYS A 138 12.81 -14.67 -20.13
C LYS A 138 12.24 -14.82 -18.70
N TYR A 139 12.83 -14.16 -17.70
CA TYR A 139 12.46 -14.32 -16.30
C TYR A 139 11.18 -13.53 -15.98
N ARG A 140 10.26 -14.15 -15.23
CA ARG A 140 8.90 -13.62 -14.97
C ARG A 140 8.58 -13.32 -13.50
N ALA A 141 9.25 -13.99 -12.57
CA ALA A 141 8.95 -13.93 -11.14
C ALA A 141 10.25 -14.04 -10.33
N SER A 142 11.12 -13.03 -10.51
CA SER A 142 12.46 -12.97 -9.91
C SER A 142 12.76 -11.55 -9.38
N PHE A 143 11.70 -10.81 -9.03
CA PHE A 143 11.73 -9.39 -8.67
C PHE A 143 10.97 -9.22 -7.35
N GLU A 144 11.66 -8.82 -6.30
CA GLU A 144 11.14 -8.77 -4.94
C GLU A 144 11.57 -7.41 -4.33
N LEU A 145 10.67 -6.72 -3.62
CA LEU A 145 10.96 -5.43 -2.95
C LEU A 145 10.87 -5.58 -1.45
N ASN A 146 12.00 -5.93 -0.86
CA ASN A 146 12.15 -6.28 0.54
C ASN A 146 13.61 -5.94 1.00
N ALA A 147 14.08 -6.31 2.21
CA ALA A 147 15.39 -5.89 2.77
C ALA A 147 16.56 -6.90 2.72
N GLY A 148 17.80 -6.45 2.52
CA GLY A 148 19.00 -7.31 2.54
C GLY A 148 19.28 -8.03 3.88
N ARG A 149 20.00 -9.17 3.81
CA ARG A 149 20.76 -9.85 4.90
C ARG A 149 21.81 -10.82 4.28
N PRO A 150 22.78 -11.39 5.03
CA PRO A 150 24.18 -11.43 4.56
C PRO A 150 24.54 -12.44 3.46
N LEU A 151 23.69 -13.43 3.18
CA LEU A 151 23.97 -14.55 2.27
C LEU A 151 22.66 -14.93 1.56
N GLU A 152 22.75 -15.05 0.23
CA GLU A 152 21.75 -15.62 -0.70
C GLU A 152 20.45 -14.82 -0.96
N GLU A 153 20.48 -14.09 -2.09
CA GLU A 153 19.43 -13.75 -3.08
C GLU A 153 17.97 -13.40 -2.69
N ASP A 154 17.61 -13.25 -1.42
CA ASP A 154 16.25 -12.86 -1.03
C ASP A 154 16.17 -11.97 0.22
N ILE A 155 14.95 -11.49 0.49
CA ILE A 155 14.78 -10.22 1.19
C ILE A 155 13.40 -10.09 1.92
N PRO A 156 13.29 -9.50 3.16
CA PRO A 156 12.00 -9.17 3.84
C PRO A 156 11.80 -7.66 4.20
N ILE A 157 10.60 -7.04 4.13
CA ILE A 157 10.36 -5.60 4.47
C ILE A 157 10.54 -5.26 5.98
N TYR A 158 10.66 -6.29 6.81
CA TYR A 158 10.88 -6.22 8.26
C TYR A 158 12.38 -6.20 8.62
N ASP A 159 12.81 -5.27 9.49
CA ASP A 159 14.19 -5.28 9.99
C ASP A 159 14.28 -5.82 11.41
N ALA A 160 14.84 -7.01 11.57
CA ALA A 160 15.07 -7.61 12.88
C ALA A 160 16.01 -6.78 13.79
N VAL A 161 16.80 -5.82 13.29
CA VAL A 161 17.56 -4.88 14.16
C VAL A 161 16.63 -3.90 14.85
N THR A 162 15.69 -3.26 14.14
CA THR A 162 14.81 -2.21 14.71
C THR A 162 13.45 -2.70 15.19
N ASP A 163 12.96 -3.82 14.65
CA ASP A 163 11.55 -4.21 14.75
C ASP A 163 11.34 -5.38 15.74
N ARG A 164 12.39 -6.17 16.09
CA ARG A 164 12.27 -7.39 16.93
C ARG A 164 11.74 -7.21 18.36
N LYS A 165 11.76 -5.97 18.87
CA LYS A 165 11.23 -5.63 20.21
C LYS A 165 9.92 -4.82 20.15
N ARG A 166 9.41 -4.51 18.94
CA ARG A 166 8.19 -3.70 18.76
C ARG A 166 6.96 -4.60 18.76
N LEU A 167 6.20 -4.60 19.85
CA LEU A 167 4.87 -5.24 19.90
C LEU A 167 3.85 -4.47 19.04
N TYR A 168 4.00 -3.15 18.94
CA TYR A 168 3.15 -2.27 18.15
C TYR A 168 3.99 -1.24 17.37
N GLY A 169 3.46 -0.66 16.29
CA GLY A 169 4.17 0.33 15.47
C GLY A 169 5.36 -0.21 14.63
N GLY A 170 5.46 -1.53 14.44
CA GLY A 170 6.33 -2.14 13.42
C GLY A 170 5.66 -2.20 12.04
N PRO A 171 6.41 -2.45 10.94
CA PRO A 171 5.85 -2.51 9.59
C PRO A 171 4.71 -3.53 9.49
N CYS A 172 3.59 -3.14 8.89
CA CYS A 172 2.45 -4.01 8.62
C CYS A 172 2.63 -4.75 7.29
N LEU A 173 3.06 -4.04 6.23
CA LEU A 173 3.53 -4.66 5.00
C LEU A 173 4.80 -5.45 5.32
N SER A 174 4.76 -6.77 5.11
CA SER A 174 5.85 -7.70 5.44
C SER A 174 6.60 -8.19 4.20
N HIS A 175 5.91 -8.29 3.06
CA HIS A 175 6.49 -8.77 1.82
C HIS A 175 5.87 -8.08 0.60
N LEU A 176 6.66 -7.78 -0.44
CA LEU A 176 6.18 -7.30 -1.75
C LEU A 176 6.89 -8.02 -2.90
N SER A 177 6.14 -8.83 -3.63
CA SER A 177 6.57 -9.57 -4.82
C SER A 177 6.12 -8.89 -6.10
N ILE A 178 7.01 -8.83 -7.09
CA ILE A 178 6.81 -8.20 -8.38
C ILE A 178 6.98 -9.24 -9.48
N LYS A 179 6.04 -9.28 -10.43
CA LYS A 179 6.05 -10.27 -11.52
C LYS A 179 5.87 -9.58 -12.86
N VAL A 180 6.70 -9.95 -13.82
CA VAL A 180 6.65 -9.47 -15.20
C VAL A 180 6.10 -10.58 -16.08
N HIS A 181 4.87 -10.43 -16.55
CA HIS A 181 4.20 -11.48 -17.34
C HIS A 181 3.24 -10.84 -18.34
N ASP A 182 3.40 -11.20 -19.62
CA ASP A 182 2.60 -10.72 -20.75
C ASP A 182 2.67 -9.21 -20.92
N GLY A 183 3.91 -8.68 -20.85
CA GLY A 183 4.18 -7.24 -20.94
C GLY A 183 3.67 -6.43 -19.74
N LYS A 184 3.19 -7.08 -18.66
CA LYS A 184 2.58 -6.42 -17.50
C LYS A 184 3.39 -6.60 -16.21
N VAL A 185 3.57 -5.52 -15.45
CA VAL A 185 4.02 -5.54 -14.06
C VAL A 185 2.84 -5.87 -13.16
N ARG A 186 2.94 -6.96 -12.38
CA ARG A 186 1.95 -7.39 -11.37
C ARG A 186 2.58 -7.30 -9.99
N LEU A 187 1.79 -6.92 -8.99
CA LEU A 187 2.24 -6.88 -7.58
C LEU A 187 1.48 -7.90 -6.73
N ASN A 188 2.16 -8.49 -5.74
CA ASN A 188 1.55 -9.25 -4.67
C ASN A 188 2.16 -8.80 -3.32
N ALA A 189 1.33 -8.27 -2.43
CA ALA A 189 1.77 -7.68 -1.16
C ALA A 189 1.20 -8.43 0.04
N THR A 190 2.03 -8.86 0.98
CA THR A 190 1.59 -9.49 2.23
C THR A 190 1.62 -8.48 3.37
N TYR A 191 0.53 -8.39 4.13
CA TYR A 191 0.41 -7.59 5.35
C TYR A 191 0.18 -8.52 6.54
N ARG A 192 1.05 -8.46 7.56
CA ARG A 192 0.95 -9.29 8.77
C ARG A 192 -0.24 -8.94 9.69
N SER A 193 -0.79 -7.75 9.51
CA SER A 193 -1.90 -7.16 10.26
C SER A 193 -2.33 -5.90 9.51
N HIS A 194 -3.63 -5.77 9.21
CA HIS A 194 -4.11 -4.77 8.26
C HIS A 194 -5.45 -4.15 8.72
N TYR A 195 -5.44 -2.82 8.88
CA TYR A 195 -6.59 -2.00 9.27
C TYR A 195 -7.37 -1.52 8.05
N TYR A 196 -8.62 -1.98 7.92
CA TYR A 196 -9.41 -1.82 6.71
C TYR A 196 -10.07 -0.44 6.59
N VAL A 197 -10.33 0.25 7.70
CA VAL A 197 -10.80 1.65 7.68
C VAL A 197 -9.61 2.60 7.56
N LYS A 198 -8.66 2.54 8.50
CA LYS A 198 -7.58 3.55 8.61
C LYS A 198 -6.47 3.44 7.57
N ARG A 199 -6.26 2.27 6.96
CA ARG A 199 -5.06 2.01 6.12
C ARG A 199 -5.33 1.41 4.75
N LEU A 200 -6.24 0.44 4.61
CA LEU A 200 -6.34 -0.39 3.39
C LEU A 200 -6.49 0.44 2.10
N LEU A 201 -7.40 1.41 2.03
CA LEU A 201 -7.59 2.18 0.79
C LEU A 201 -6.36 3.01 0.42
N GLY A 202 -5.69 3.62 1.42
CA GLY A 202 -4.41 4.31 1.21
C GLY A 202 -3.28 3.36 0.81
N ASN A 203 -3.27 2.14 1.33
CA ASN A 203 -2.30 1.11 0.98
C ASN A 203 -2.49 0.61 -0.47
N LEU A 204 -3.74 0.32 -0.87
CA LEU A 204 -4.10 -0.04 -2.25
C LEU A 204 -3.66 1.06 -3.24
N VAL A 205 -3.96 2.32 -2.92
CA VAL A 205 -3.57 3.47 -3.75
C VAL A 205 -2.05 3.63 -3.79
N GLY A 206 -1.35 3.50 -2.66
CA GLY A 206 0.12 3.57 -2.60
C GLY A 206 0.82 2.47 -3.39
N LEU A 207 0.30 1.24 -3.35
CA LEU A 207 0.80 0.12 -4.16
C LEU A 207 0.48 0.31 -5.64
N GLY A 208 -0.71 0.82 -5.99
CA GLY A 208 -1.03 1.21 -7.36
C GLY A 208 -0.10 2.30 -7.91
N ARG A 209 0.27 3.29 -7.09
CA ARG A 209 1.27 4.33 -7.44
C ARG A 209 2.65 3.74 -7.71
N LEU A 210 3.11 2.81 -6.87
CA LEU A 210 4.37 2.08 -7.07
C LEU A 210 4.31 1.24 -8.36
N GLN A 211 3.19 0.58 -8.63
CA GLN A 211 2.99 -0.23 -9.84
C GLN A 211 2.98 0.62 -11.12
N TYR A 212 2.34 1.80 -11.08
CA TYR A 212 2.39 2.79 -12.15
C TYR A 212 3.83 3.26 -12.43
N PHE A 213 4.59 3.58 -11.39
CA PHE A 213 5.99 3.94 -11.50
C PHE A 213 6.82 2.83 -12.16
N LEU A 214 6.74 1.60 -11.62
CA LEU A 214 7.48 0.45 -12.16
C LEU A 214 7.13 0.20 -13.63
N ALA A 215 5.83 0.17 -13.97
CA ALA A 215 5.37 -0.01 -15.34
C ALA A 215 5.92 1.08 -16.28
N LYS A 216 5.87 2.35 -15.86
CA LYS A 216 6.33 3.49 -16.67
C LYS A 216 7.85 3.50 -16.89
N GLU A 217 8.65 3.32 -15.84
CA GLU A 217 10.12 3.32 -15.98
C GLU A 217 10.63 2.11 -16.77
N THR A 218 9.91 0.98 -16.73
CA THR A 218 10.29 -0.26 -17.44
C THR A 218 9.62 -0.41 -18.81
N LYS A 219 8.79 0.56 -19.24
CA LYS A 219 8.00 0.55 -20.49
C LYS A 219 7.05 -0.65 -20.61
N LEU A 220 6.57 -1.16 -19.48
CA LEU A 220 5.60 -2.23 -19.37
C LEU A 220 4.20 -1.67 -19.11
N GLN A 221 3.18 -2.51 -19.28
CA GLN A 221 1.81 -2.23 -18.90
C GLN A 221 1.57 -2.49 -17.41
N ILE A 222 0.50 -1.91 -16.87
CA ILE A 222 0.03 -2.20 -15.51
C ILE A 222 -0.77 -3.50 -15.53
N GLY A 223 -0.46 -4.40 -14.61
CA GLY A 223 -1.20 -5.63 -14.35
C GLY A 223 -1.99 -5.58 -13.04
N THR A 224 -2.39 -6.76 -12.57
CA THR A 224 -3.17 -6.93 -11.34
C THR A 224 -2.36 -6.59 -10.09
N LEU A 225 -3.03 -6.15 -9.03
CA LEU A 225 -2.52 -6.07 -7.66
C LEU A 225 -3.23 -7.12 -6.80
N THR A 226 -2.48 -7.97 -6.12
CA THR A 226 -2.99 -8.86 -5.07
C THR A 226 -2.47 -8.40 -3.70
N ILE A 227 -3.32 -8.47 -2.68
CA ILE A 227 -2.92 -8.30 -1.27
C ILE A 227 -3.32 -9.55 -0.49
N ASN A 228 -2.42 -10.09 0.34
CA ASN A 228 -2.74 -11.03 1.40
C ASN A 228 -2.70 -10.31 2.75
N SER A 229 -3.83 -10.15 3.43
CA SER A 229 -3.90 -9.69 4.81
C SER A 229 -3.98 -10.90 5.74
N THR A 230 -2.86 -11.33 6.32
CA THR A 230 -2.83 -12.54 7.19
C THR A 230 -3.67 -12.36 8.45
N PHE A 231 -3.84 -11.10 8.89
CA PHE A 231 -4.84 -10.68 9.87
C PHE A 231 -5.48 -9.38 9.37
N ALA A 232 -6.79 -9.38 9.25
CA ALA A 232 -7.59 -8.28 8.73
C ALA A 232 -8.59 -7.83 9.80
N CYS A 233 -8.67 -6.51 10.03
CA CYS A 233 -9.53 -5.92 11.05
C CYS A 233 -10.24 -4.68 10.50
N LEU A 234 -11.57 -4.61 10.66
CA LEU A 234 -12.38 -3.43 10.37
C LEU A 234 -12.30 -2.47 11.56
N ASP A 235 -11.19 -1.73 11.61
CA ASP A 235 -10.75 -1.03 12.80
C ASP A 235 -11.67 0.12 13.26
N THR A 236 -11.85 0.23 14.58
CA THR A 236 -12.43 1.42 15.23
C THR A 236 -11.33 2.34 15.74
N GLY A 237 -11.54 3.65 15.64
CA GLY A 237 -10.62 4.66 16.17
C GLY A 237 -10.86 4.89 17.66
N SER A 238 -10.42 3.96 18.51
CA SER A 238 -10.79 3.94 19.94
C SER A 238 -9.66 4.20 20.95
N SER A 239 -8.36 4.06 20.60
CA SER A 239 -7.28 4.14 21.61
C SER A 239 -5.96 4.81 21.22
N ASP A 240 -5.72 5.16 19.95
CA ASP A 240 -4.45 5.80 19.52
C ASP A 240 -4.64 7.26 19.07
N THR A 241 -3.55 8.02 19.14
CA THR A 241 -3.47 9.49 18.94
C THR A 241 -3.86 10.02 17.55
N VAL A 242 -4.32 9.18 16.63
CA VAL A 242 -4.69 9.53 15.25
C VAL A 242 -5.95 8.76 14.81
N GLY A 243 -7.05 9.51 14.59
CA GLY A 243 -8.35 8.99 14.17
C GLY A 243 -9.26 8.54 15.32
N ARG A 244 -10.44 9.16 15.46
CA ARG A 244 -11.48 8.79 16.45
C ARG A 244 -12.82 8.45 15.78
N TRP A 245 -13.25 7.18 15.83
CA TRP A 245 -14.56 6.75 15.31
C TRP A 245 -15.01 5.44 15.96
N GLY A 246 -16.32 5.29 16.15
CA GLY A 246 -16.94 4.06 16.63
C GLY A 246 -17.51 3.18 15.51
N LYS A 247 -18.02 2.01 15.89
CA LYS A 247 -18.64 1.03 14.98
C LYS A 247 -19.76 1.65 14.12
N ARG A 248 -20.64 2.46 14.71
CA ARG A 248 -21.74 3.14 14.01
C ARG A 248 -21.27 4.09 12.90
N ASP A 249 -20.13 4.75 13.10
CA ASP A 249 -19.58 5.69 12.11
C ASP A 249 -19.04 4.91 10.89
N VAL A 250 -18.43 3.73 11.13
CA VAL A 250 -17.99 2.81 10.07
C VAL A 250 -19.18 2.19 9.34
N GLU A 251 -20.23 1.78 10.05
CA GLU A 251 -21.48 1.29 9.46
C GLU A 251 -22.11 2.34 8.53
N ALA A 252 -22.16 3.61 8.97
CA ALA A 252 -22.65 4.72 8.16
C ALA A 252 -21.75 5.03 6.95
N LEU A 253 -20.43 4.94 7.10
CA LEU A 253 -19.47 5.10 6.00
C LEU A 253 -19.68 4.03 4.92
N ILE A 254 -19.77 2.76 5.31
CA ILE A 254 -19.98 1.63 4.39
C ILE A 254 -21.31 1.78 3.67
N ALA A 255 -22.39 2.13 4.39
CA ALA A 255 -23.70 2.39 3.80
C ALA A 255 -23.67 3.55 2.78
N ARG A 256 -23.01 4.67 3.11
CA ARG A 256 -22.82 5.81 2.19
C ARG A 256 -22.06 5.39 0.94
N CYS A 257 -20.96 4.66 1.09
CA CYS A 257 -20.14 4.20 -0.04
C CYS A 257 -20.88 3.22 -0.95
N ARG A 258 -21.70 2.31 -0.39
CA ARG A 258 -22.58 1.43 -1.16
C ARG A 258 -23.58 2.21 -1.99
N ASN A 259 -24.22 3.23 -1.41
CA ASN A 259 -25.23 4.02 -2.11
C ASN A 259 -24.62 4.81 -3.28
N LEU A 260 -23.37 5.28 -3.17
CA LEU A 260 -22.66 5.98 -4.27
C LEU A 260 -22.48 5.12 -5.54
N TYR A 261 -22.30 3.80 -5.39
CA TYR A 261 -22.28 2.87 -6.53
C TYR A 261 -23.67 2.53 -7.09
N GLN A 262 -24.75 2.84 -6.36
CA GLN A 262 -26.14 2.57 -6.78
C GLN A 262 -26.80 3.77 -7.47
N THR A 263 -26.24 4.98 -7.29
CA THR A 263 -26.79 6.23 -7.84
C THR A 263 -26.37 6.57 -9.27
N GLU A 264 -25.42 5.86 -9.89
CA GLU A 264 -25.20 5.92 -11.34
C GLU A 264 -25.97 4.77 -12.01
N PRO A 265 -26.80 5.04 -13.04
CA PRO A 265 -27.39 3.98 -13.84
C PRO A 265 -26.29 3.28 -14.65
N ALA A 266 -26.46 1.98 -14.91
CA ALA A 266 -25.61 1.27 -15.86
C ALA A 266 -25.61 2.02 -17.20
N ALA A 267 -24.43 2.43 -17.67
CA ALA A 267 -24.29 3.07 -18.97
C ALA A 267 -24.71 2.07 -20.06
N ALA A 268 -25.72 2.46 -20.85
CA ALA A 268 -26.17 1.78 -22.06
C ALA A 268 -25.29 2.15 -23.26
#